data_AF-A0A4S2R3D3-F1
#
_entry.id   AF-A0A4S2R3D3-F1
#
_cell.length_a   1.000
_cell.length_b   1.000
_cell.length_c   1.000
_cell.angle_alpha   90.00
_cell.angle_beta   90.00
_cell.angle_gamma   90.00
#
_symmetry.space_group_name_H-M   'P 1'
#
loop_
_entity.id
_entity.type
_entity.pdbx_description
1 polymer ?
#
loop_
_entity_poly.entity_id
_entity_poly.type
_entity_poly.pdbx_seq_one_letter_code
_entity_poly.pdbx_strand_id
1 'polypeptide(L)'
;MNRADGTPDPGTPDSGTPGPEPRSGRRRGRPAGSSRAAGEPSARERIVSSARAEFAARGFDKASIRGIARGARVDPALVHHYFGTKEQVFEAAVEKAFAPAFGVPDEVATAERGQAGERMTRFVFGLWENPATREPLLAIVRSAVNNETAARIFRGLVARNLVTRLAQSLPGPDPQHRVELAVAQLVGTAVLRYVIKIEPLASAPAEDLIAQLAPVVQHHLTGEGVPGAPPAGSAA
;
A
#
# COMPACT_ATOMS: atom_id res chain seq x y z
N MET A 1 -16.53 -10.42 -101.88
CA MET A 1 -16.60 -11.68 -102.67
C MET A 1 -15.82 -12.75 -101.89
N ASN A 2 -16.52 -13.79 -101.40
CA ASN A 2 -16.11 -15.17 -101.02
C ASN A 2 -14.74 -15.47 -100.35
N ARG A 3 -14.75 -16.08 -99.15
CA ARG A 3 -14.55 -17.54 -98.81
C ARG A 3 -13.16 -18.06 -99.22
N ALA A 4 -12.20 -18.29 -98.31
CA ALA A 4 -12.07 -19.33 -97.26
C ALA A 4 -11.56 -20.69 -97.78
N ASP A 5 -10.37 -21.08 -97.32
CA ASP A 5 -9.84 -22.44 -97.12
C ASP A 5 -8.53 -22.27 -96.29
N GLY A 6 -8.24 -22.96 -95.17
CA GLY A 6 -8.88 -24.10 -94.54
C GLY A 6 -7.93 -25.31 -94.57
N THR A 7 -7.13 -25.56 -93.51
CA THR A 7 -6.72 -26.88 -92.95
C THR A 7 -5.64 -26.74 -91.84
N PRO A 8 -5.50 -27.71 -90.90
CA PRO A 8 -5.58 -27.44 -89.45
C PRO A 8 -4.50 -28.13 -88.56
N ASP A 9 -4.50 -27.77 -87.26
CA ASP A 9 -4.19 -28.50 -85.97
C ASP A 9 -3.01 -29.53 -85.88
N PRO A 10 -2.41 -29.88 -84.70
CA PRO A 10 -2.99 -29.87 -83.35
C PRO A 10 -2.08 -29.52 -82.14
N GLY A 11 -2.71 -29.22 -81.01
CA GLY A 11 -2.04 -29.22 -79.71
C GLY A 11 -2.89 -28.69 -78.55
N THR A 12 -3.68 -29.56 -77.93
CA THR A 12 -4.26 -29.38 -76.58
C THR A 12 -3.28 -29.94 -75.53
N PRO A 13 -3.39 -29.65 -74.21
CA PRO A 13 -4.44 -28.91 -73.49
C PRO A 13 -3.95 -27.91 -72.41
N ASP A 14 -4.92 -27.17 -71.88
CA ASP A 14 -5.06 -26.75 -70.48
C ASP A 14 -4.15 -25.64 -69.89
N SER A 15 -4.77 -24.50 -69.60
CA SER A 15 -4.68 -23.84 -68.28
C SER A 15 -5.59 -22.62 -68.27
N GLY A 16 -6.87 -22.87 -67.99
CA GLY A 16 -7.74 -21.82 -67.49
C GLY A 16 -7.31 -21.48 -66.06
N THR A 17 -6.86 -20.25 -65.81
CA THR A 17 -7.10 -19.60 -64.52
C THR A 17 -7.09 -18.07 -64.67
N PRO A 18 -8.22 -17.38 -64.45
CA PRO A 18 -8.26 -15.93 -64.31
C PRO A 18 -7.54 -15.51 -63.02
N GLY A 19 -6.74 -14.46 -63.11
CA GLY A 19 -6.02 -13.89 -61.98
C GLY A 19 -6.96 -13.50 -60.82
N PRO A 20 -6.56 -13.71 -59.56
CA PRO A 20 -7.40 -13.33 -58.44
C PRO A 20 -7.33 -11.81 -58.22
N GLU A 21 -8.49 -11.17 -58.30
CA GLU A 21 -8.76 -9.84 -57.78
C GLU A 21 -8.29 -9.70 -56.31
N PRO A 22 -7.86 -8.50 -55.87
CA PRO A 22 -7.47 -8.27 -54.49
C PRO A 22 -8.69 -8.33 -53.58
N ARG A 23 -8.88 -9.49 -52.93
CA ARG A 23 -9.88 -9.69 -51.89
C ARG A 23 -9.55 -8.84 -50.66
N SER A 24 -10.25 -7.71 -50.56
CA SER A 24 -10.63 -7.07 -49.31
C SER A 24 -11.17 -8.13 -48.34
N GLY A 25 -10.42 -8.45 -47.27
CA GLY A 25 -10.84 -9.52 -46.37
C GLY A 25 -9.94 -9.74 -45.16
N ARG A 26 -10.45 -9.27 -44.01
CA ARG A 26 -10.08 -9.61 -42.62
C ARG A 26 -8.84 -8.90 -42.05
N ARG A 27 -9.09 -7.68 -41.58
CA ARG A 27 -8.41 -7.11 -40.41
C ARG A 27 -8.42 -8.16 -39.30
N ARG A 28 -7.23 -8.70 -39.00
CA ARG A 28 -6.99 -9.51 -37.81
C ARG A 28 -7.38 -8.66 -36.61
N GLY A 29 -8.45 -9.06 -35.92
CA GLY A 29 -8.91 -8.41 -34.70
C GLY A 29 -7.75 -8.36 -33.71
N ARG A 30 -7.13 -7.18 -33.59
CA ARG A 30 -6.46 -6.77 -32.37
C ARG A 30 -7.51 -7.00 -31.27
N PRO A 31 -7.27 -7.80 -30.23
CA PRO A 31 -8.18 -7.81 -29.10
C PRO A 31 -8.22 -6.37 -28.66
N ALA A 32 -9.40 -5.77 -28.83
CA ALA A 32 -9.71 -4.55 -28.16
C ALA A 32 -9.36 -4.81 -26.70
N GLY A 33 -8.38 -4.08 -26.18
CA GLY A 33 -8.41 -3.72 -24.78
C GLY A 33 -9.68 -2.90 -24.59
N SER A 34 -10.83 -3.57 -24.68
CA SER A 34 -12.11 -3.05 -24.29
C SER A 34 -11.91 -2.67 -22.85
N SER A 35 -11.88 -1.37 -22.60
CA SER A 35 -12.49 -0.77 -21.41
C SER A 35 -12.74 -1.81 -20.32
N ARG A 36 -11.72 -2.12 -19.51
CA ARG A 36 -12.01 -2.64 -18.17
C ARG A 36 -12.98 -1.63 -17.60
N ALA A 37 -14.21 -2.08 -17.34
CA ALA A 37 -15.29 -1.23 -16.88
C ALA A 37 -14.72 -0.26 -15.85
N ALA A 38 -14.91 1.04 -16.07
CA ALA A 38 -14.44 2.08 -15.16
C ALA A 38 -15.07 1.80 -13.78
N GLY A 39 -14.35 1.08 -12.92
CA GLY A 39 -14.88 0.57 -11.65
C GLY A 39 -14.39 -0.82 -11.23
N GLU A 40 -13.91 -1.69 -12.14
CA GLU A 40 -13.36 -2.99 -11.73
C GLU A 40 -11.91 -2.86 -11.20
N PRO A 41 -11.60 -3.38 -10.00
CA PRO A 41 -10.25 -3.34 -9.45
C PRO A 41 -9.27 -4.04 -10.39
N SER A 42 -8.10 -3.43 -10.59
CA SER A 42 -7.05 -4.02 -11.42
C SER A 42 -6.61 -5.40 -10.88
N ALA A 43 -6.06 -6.26 -11.74
CA ALA A 43 -5.54 -7.56 -11.29
C ALA A 43 -4.52 -7.37 -10.14
N ARG A 44 -3.67 -6.34 -10.24
CA ARG A 44 -2.74 -5.94 -9.18
C ARG A 44 -3.47 -5.62 -7.88
N GLU A 45 -4.52 -4.79 -7.91
CA GLU A 45 -5.30 -4.45 -6.70
C GLU A 45 -5.99 -5.65 -6.07
N ARG A 46 -6.53 -6.57 -6.88
CA ARG A 46 -7.13 -7.82 -6.38
C ARG A 46 -6.08 -8.69 -5.70
N ILE A 47 -4.89 -8.80 -6.28
CA ILE A 47 -3.76 -9.52 -5.66
C ILE A 47 -3.37 -8.88 -4.33
N VAL A 48 -3.18 -7.56 -4.25
CA VAL A 48 -2.83 -6.89 -2.98
C VAL A 48 -3.93 -7.09 -1.94
N SER A 49 -5.20 -7.00 -2.33
CA SER A 49 -6.33 -7.16 -1.40
C SER A 49 -6.45 -8.60 -0.89
N SER A 50 -6.26 -9.59 -1.77
CA SER A 50 -6.18 -11.00 -1.37
C SER A 50 -4.95 -11.30 -0.52
N ALA A 51 -3.82 -10.65 -0.80
CA ALA A 51 -2.60 -10.79 -0.02
C ALA A 51 -2.79 -10.29 1.40
N ARG A 52 -3.41 -9.11 1.58
CA ARG A 52 -3.76 -8.59 2.91
C ARG A 52 -4.58 -9.60 3.72
N ALA A 53 -5.60 -10.19 3.11
CA ALA A 53 -6.44 -11.18 3.78
C ALA A 53 -5.67 -12.46 4.13
N GLU A 54 -4.89 -13.01 3.18
CA GLU A 54 -4.08 -14.21 3.40
C GLU A 54 -3.04 -14.00 4.52
N PHE A 55 -2.29 -12.88 4.48
CA PHE A 55 -1.29 -12.55 5.49
C PHE A 55 -1.91 -12.25 6.84
N ALA A 56 -3.04 -11.55 6.90
CA ALA A 56 -3.74 -11.30 8.16
C ALA A 56 -4.24 -12.60 8.81
N ALA A 57 -4.71 -13.56 8.01
CA ALA A 57 -5.24 -14.83 8.51
C ALA A 57 -4.15 -15.85 8.89
N ARG A 58 -3.02 -15.88 8.16
CA ARG A 58 -2.01 -16.94 8.30
C ARG A 58 -0.65 -16.45 8.80
N GLY A 59 -0.43 -15.13 8.87
CA GLY A 59 0.87 -14.54 9.10
C GLY A 59 1.79 -14.66 7.87
N PHE A 60 2.98 -14.07 7.96
CA PHE A 60 3.94 -14.08 6.86
C PHE A 60 4.36 -15.50 6.47
N ASP A 61 4.78 -16.35 7.42
CA ASP A 61 5.36 -17.67 7.08
C ASP A 61 4.37 -18.62 6.41
N LYS A 62 3.16 -18.76 6.96
CA LYS A 62 2.18 -19.75 6.48
C LYS A 62 1.36 -19.27 5.27
N ALA A 63 1.38 -17.97 4.96
CA ALA A 63 0.75 -17.45 3.75
C ALA A 63 1.44 -17.99 2.49
N SER A 64 0.67 -18.24 1.43
CA SER A 64 1.22 -18.78 0.18
C SER A 64 0.80 -17.97 -1.04
N ILE A 65 1.70 -17.84 -2.03
CA ILE A 65 1.40 -17.19 -3.32
C ILE A 65 0.21 -17.87 -4.02
N ARG A 66 0.09 -19.20 -3.92
CA ARG A 66 -1.06 -19.94 -4.45
C ARG A 66 -2.37 -19.58 -3.72
N GLY A 67 -2.33 -19.40 -2.41
CA GLY A 67 -3.48 -18.93 -1.62
C GLY A 67 -3.92 -17.53 -2.04
N ILE A 68 -2.96 -16.61 -2.21
CA ILE A 68 -3.19 -15.25 -2.69
C ILE A 68 -3.78 -15.24 -4.10
N ALA A 69 -3.20 -16.03 -5.02
CA ALA A 69 -3.69 -16.12 -6.39
C ALA A 69 -5.14 -16.64 -6.44
N ARG A 70 -5.45 -17.66 -5.64
CA ARG A 70 -6.80 -18.22 -5.50
C ARG A 70 -7.79 -17.17 -5.01
N GLY A 71 -7.46 -16.44 -3.94
CA GLY A 71 -8.35 -15.40 -3.40
C GLY A 71 -8.54 -14.21 -4.36
N ALA A 72 -7.51 -13.87 -5.14
CA ALA A 72 -7.57 -12.84 -6.18
C ALA A 72 -8.21 -13.30 -7.50
N ARG A 73 -8.52 -14.61 -7.62
CA ARG A 73 -9.03 -15.28 -8.84
C ARG A 73 -8.12 -15.03 -10.04
N VAL A 74 -6.82 -15.25 -9.85
CA VAL A 74 -5.79 -15.15 -10.89
C VAL A 74 -4.90 -16.38 -10.91
N ASP A 75 -4.15 -16.55 -11.99
CA ASP A 75 -3.08 -17.55 -12.05
C ASP A 75 -1.90 -17.16 -11.15
N PRO A 76 -1.27 -18.10 -10.40
CA PRO A 76 -0.07 -17.80 -9.60
C PRO A 76 1.08 -17.16 -10.37
N ALA A 77 1.27 -17.49 -11.66
CA ALA A 77 2.27 -16.85 -12.51
C ALA A 77 2.00 -15.35 -12.68
N LEU A 78 0.74 -14.91 -12.63
CA LEU A 78 0.38 -13.50 -12.69
C LEU A 78 0.80 -12.76 -11.40
N VAL A 79 0.78 -13.42 -10.24
CA VAL A 79 1.31 -12.85 -8.99
C VAL A 79 2.81 -12.62 -9.08
N HIS A 80 3.55 -13.63 -9.57
CA HIS A 80 4.99 -13.50 -9.81
C HIS A 80 5.31 -12.43 -10.86
N HIS A 81 4.50 -12.31 -11.91
CA HIS A 81 4.67 -11.27 -12.92
C HIS A 81 4.54 -9.85 -12.33
N TYR A 82 3.56 -9.61 -11.47
CA TYR A 82 3.33 -8.28 -10.89
C TYR A 82 4.29 -7.92 -9.74
N PHE A 83 4.72 -8.91 -8.95
CA PHE A 83 5.40 -8.63 -7.69
C PHE A 83 6.75 -9.33 -7.55
N GLY A 84 7.08 -10.34 -8.34
CA GLY A 84 8.32 -11.10 -8.20
C GLY A 84 8.27 -12.09 -7.03
N THR A 85 8.51 -11.60 -5.81
CA THR A 85 8.63 -12.43 -4.60
C THR A 85 7.47 -12.26 -3.61
N LYS A 86 7.37 -13.17 -2.63
CA LYS A 86 6.38 -13.10 -1.55
C LYS A 86 6.60 -11.89 -0.64
N GLU A 87 7.86 -11.51 -0.40
CA GLU A 87 8.26 -10.32 0.34
C GLU A 87 7.74 -9.06 -0.33
N GLN A 88 7.85 -8.96 -1.66
CA GLN A 88 7.37 -7.82 -2.44
C GLN A 88 5.83 -7.74 -2.46
N VAL A 89 5.14 -8.88 -2.51
CA VAL A 89 3.68 -8.93 -2.32
C VAL A 89 3.30 -8.50 -0.90
N PHE A 90 4.05 -8.94 0.12
CA PHE A 90 3.84 -8.56 1.52
C PHE A 90 4.07 -7.06 1.73
N GLU A 91 5.16 -6.50 1.21
CA GLU A 91 5.44 -5.06 1.26
C GLU A 91 4.28 -4.25 0.69
N ALA A 92 3.78 -4.60 -0.50
CA ALA A 92 2.63 -3.93 -1.10
C ALA A 92 1.33 -4.09 -0.28
N ALA A 93 1.13 -5.25 0.37
CA ALA A 93 0.00 -5.49 1.25
C ALA A 93 0.06 -4.65 2.53
N VAL A 94 1.25 -4.57 3.14
CA VAL A 94 1.54 -3.74 4.32
C VAL A 94 1.36 -2.27 3.98
N GLU A 95 1.95 -1.81 2.88
CA GLU A 95 1.84 -0.42 2.43
C GLU A 95 0.38 0.00 2.23
N LYS A 96 -0.44 -0.83 1.57
CA LYS A 96 -1.88 -0.54 1.41
C LYS A 96 -2.63 -0.53 2.74
N ALA A 97 -2.26 -1.37 3.70
CA ALA A 97 -2.92 -1.44 5.00
C ALA A 97 -2.50 -0.29 5.93
N PHE A 98 -1.24 0.13 5.88
CA PHE A 98 -0.68 1.24 6.65
C PHE A 98 -0.86 2.60 5.96
N ALA A 99 -1.35 2.64 4.72
CA ALA A 99 -1.58 3.88 3.98
C ALA A 99 -2.33 4.96 4.79
N PRO A 100 -3.38 4.64 5.59
CA PRO A 100 -4.00 5.64 6.47
C PRO A 100 -3.02 6.22 7.50
N ALA A 101 -2.18 5.39 8.12
CA ALA A 101 -1.17 5.85 9.08
C ALA A 101 -0.06 6.68 8.43
N PHE A 102 0.21 6.48 7.14
CA PHE A 102 1.15 7.31 6.38
C PHE A 102 0.61 8.69 6.02
N GLY A 103 -0.62 9.05 6.42
CA GLY A 103 -1.15 10.41 6.35
C GLY A 103 -0.73 11.32 7.52
N VAL A 104 -0.18 10.76 8.61
CA VAL A 104 0.29 11.56 9.76
C VAL A 104 1.28 12.68 9.37
N PRO A 105 2.28 12.46 8.49
CA PRO A 105 3.17 13.54 8.05
C PRO A 105 2.43 14.73 7.43
N ASP A 106 1.38 14.48 6.65
CA ASP A 106 0.61 15.54 5.99
C ASP A 106 -0.22 16.34 7.01
N GLU A 107 -0.81 15.65 8.00
CA GLU A 107 -1.53 16.29 9.11
C GLU A 107 -0.64 17.18 9.97
N VAL A 108 0.59 16.73 10.24
CA VAL A 108 1.56 17.50 11.03
C VAL A 108 2.13 18.66 10.21
N ALA A 109 2.45 18.44 8.93
CA ALA A 109 3.02 19.47 8.06
C ALA A 109 2.06 20.63 7.80
N THR A 110 0.75 20.38 7.84
CA THR A 110 -0.30 21.41 7.67
C THR A 110 -0.75 22.05 8.99
N ALA A 111 -0.25 21.58 10.13
CA ALA A 111 -0.57 22.12 11.44
C ALA A 111 0.17 23.45 11.69
N GLU A 112 -0.45 24.36 12.44
CA GLU A 112 0.31 25.39 13.13
C GLU A 112 1.30 24.74 14.10
N ARG A 113 2.49 25.33 14.29
CA ARG A 113 3.58 24.70 15.08
C ARG A 113 3.14 24.24 16.47
N GLY A 114 2.30 25.01 17.16
CA GLY A 114 1.79 24.69 18.50
C GLY A 114 0.67 23.65 18.54
N GLN A 115 0.20 23.17 17.39
CA GLN A 115 -0.91 22.21 17.26
C GLN A 115 -0.48 20.85 16.70
N ALA A 116 0.78 20.71 16.28
CA ALA A 116 1.30 19.48 15.66
C ALA A 116 1.07 18.23 16.53
N GLY A 117 1.32 18.35 17.84
CA GLY A 117 1.12 17.27 18.80
C GLY A 117 -0.33 16.88 18.97
N GLU A 118 -1.25 17.85 19.01
CA GLU A 118 -2.68 17.58 19.07
C GLU A 118 -3.19 16.91 17.80
N ARG A 119 -2.82 17.43 16.62
CA ARG A 119 -3.21 16.85 15.33
C ARG A 119 -2.73 15.42 15.17
N MET A 120 -1.45 15.17 15.46
CA MET A 120 -0.88 13.82 15.41
C MET A 120 -1.60 12.87 16.37
N THR A 121 -1.82 13.30 17.61
CA THR A 121 -2.49 12.48 18.65
C THR A 121 -3.92 12.14 18.22
N ARG A 122 -4.70 13.13 17.79
CA ARG A 122 -6.09 12.94 17.34
C ARG A 122 -6.17 12.06 16.11
N PHE A 123 -5.30 12.26 15.13
CA PHE A 123 -5.26 11.43 13.93
C PHE A 123 -4.96 9.96 14.26
N VAL A 124 -3.93 9.72 15.07
CA VAL A 124 -3.58 8.36 15.49
C VAL A 124 -4.72 7.72 16.27
N PHE A 125 -5.33 8.41 17.24
CA PHE A 125 -6.48 7.89 17.97
C PHE A 125 -7.66 7.58 17.02
N GLY A 126 -7.93 8.44 16.04
CA GLY A 126 -8.95 8.19 15.02
C GLY A 126 -8.73 6.90 14.22
N LEU A 127 -7.47 6.59 13.88
CA LEU A 127 -7.12 5.31 13.23
C LEU A 127 -7.40 4.10 14.13
N TRP A 128 -7.28 4.24 15.45
CA TRP A 128 -7.47 3.16 16.41
C TRP A 128 -8.92 3.00 16.87
N GLU A 129 -9.71 4.07 16.88
CA GLU A 129 -11.14 4.03 17.20
C GLU A 129 -11.95 3.37 16.07
N ASN A 130 -11.50 3.47 14.81
CA ASN A 130 -12.14 2.80 13.68
C ASN A 130 -11.66 1.33 13.54
N PRO A 131 -12.54 0.32 13.71
CA PRO A 131 -12.15 -1.09 13.56
C PRO A 131 -11.58 -1.43 12.17
N ALA A 132 -12.09 -0.78 11.11
CA ALA A 132 -11.68 -1.05 9.73
C ALA A 132 -10.22 -0.65 9.45
N THR A 133 -9.67 0.30 10.20
CA THR A 133 -8.26 0.69 10.16
C THR A 133 -7.44 -0.06 11.22
N ARG A 134 -7.98 -0.22 12.44
CA ARG A 134 -7.28 -0.88 13.55
C ARG A 134 -6.90 -2.33 13.26
N GLU A 135 -7.82 -3.14 12.75
CA GLU A 135 -7.59 -4.58 12.58
C GLU A 135 -6.45 -4.91 11.60
N PRO A 136 -6.38 -4.28 10.40
CA PRO A 136 -5.24 -4.46 9.51
C PRO A 136 -3.90 -4.04 10.11
N LEU A 137 -3.85 -2.91 10.84
CA LEU A 137 -2.63 -2.43 11.48
C LEU A 137 -2.12 -3.46 12.51
N LEU A 138 -3.02 -4.01 13.34
CA LEU A 138 -2.67 -5.03 14.32
C LEU A 138 -2.17 -6.33 13.70
N ALA A 139 -2.77 -6.78 12.59
CA ALA A 139 -2.33 -7.98 11.90
C ALA A 139 -0.87 -7.87 11.43
N ILE A 140 -0.46 -6.68 11.00
CA ILE A 140 0.90 -6.40 10.54
C ILE A 140 1.86 -6.31 11.71
N VAL A 141 1.51 -5.59 12.78
CA VAL A 141 2.33 -5.53 14.00
C VAL A 141 2.57 -6.93 14.55
N ARG A 142 1.52 -7.77 14.64
CA ARG A 142 1.65 -9.18 15.06
C ARG A 142 2.56 -9.99 14.12
N SER A 143 2.50 -9.75 12.82
CA SER A 143 3.37 -10.42 11.85
C SER A 143 4.83 -9.99 12.03
N ALA A 144 5.08 -8.71 12.28
CA ALA A 144 6.42 -8.18 12.55
C ALA A 144 6.99 -8.73 13.88
N VAL A 145 6.18 -8.86 14.93
CA VAL A 145 6.64 -9.39 16.24
C VAL A 145 7.07 -10.86 16.13
N ASN A 146 6.43 -11.65 15.27
CA ASN A 146 6.67 -13.09 15.17
C ASN A 146 7.58 -13.50 14.00
N ASN A 147 8.03 -12.56 13.17
CA ASN A 147 8.81 -12.86 11.96
C ASN A 147 9.78 -11.73 11.59
N GLU A 148 11.08 -12.02 11.58
CA GLU A 148 12.12 -11.01 11.33
C GLU A 148 12.08 -10.44 9.90
N THR A 149 11.69 -11.22 8.90
CA THR A 149 11.56 -10.72 7.52
C THR A 149 10.40 -9.72 7.42
N ALA A 150 9.26 -10.04 8.01
CA ALA A 150 8.13 -9.12 8.11
C ALA A 150 8.50 -7.87 8.93
N ALA A 151 9.24 -8.03 10.04
CA ALA A 151 9.72 -6.93 10.86
C ALA A 151 10.62 -5.97 10.07
N ARG A 152 11.55 -6.52 9.29
CA ARG A 152 12.47 -5.74 8.44
C ARG A 152 11.71 -4.94 7.38
N ILE A 153 10.76 -5.56 6.69
CA ILE A 153 9.92 -4.87 5.68
C ILE A 153 9.11 -3.76 6.34
N PHE A 154 8.46 -4.07 7.46
CA PHE A 154 7.67 -3.10 8.22
C PHE A 154 8.50 -1.91 8.71
N ARG A 155 9.67 -2.17 9.33
CA ARG A 155 10.62 -1.13 9.73
C ARG A 155 11.03 -0.23 8.57
N GLY A 156 11.34 -0.82 7.41
CA GLY A 156 11.71 -0.06 6.21
C GLY A 156 10.59 0.87 5.74
N LEU A 157 9.33 0.40 5.72
CA LEU A 157 8.19 1.22 5.34
C LEU A 157 7.91 2.34 6.33
N VAL A 158 7.90 2.05 7.64
CA VAL A 158 7.67 3.05 8.69
C VAL A 158 8.78 4.11 8.68
N ALA A 159 10.04 3.70 8.56
CA ALA A 159 11.16 4.63 8.48
C ALA A 159 11.01 5.61 7.31
N ARG A 160 10.73 5.09 6.10
CA ARG A 160 10.65 5.90 4.87
C ARG A 160 9.39 6.76 4.78
N ASN A 161 8.23 6.20 5.11
CA ASN A 161 6.94 6.85 4.84
C ASN A 161 6.40 7.66 6.03
N LEU A 162 6.85 7.36 7.25
CA LEU A 162 6.41 8.05 8.46
C LEU A 162 7.55 8.85 9.10
N VAL A 163 8.59 8.17 9.58
CA VAL A 163 9.63 8.79 10.43
C VAL A 163 10.44 9.83 9.66
N THR A 164 10.99 9.47 8.50
CA THR A 164 11.81 10.39 7.69
C THR A 164 10.98 11.57 7.18
N ARG A 165 9.73 11.33 6.75
CA ARG A 165 8.86 12.41 6.27
C ARG A 165 8.48 13.40 7.36
N LEU A 166 8.08 12.91 8.55
CA LEU A 166 7.82 13.78 9.69
C LEU A 166 9.09 14.54 10.08
N ALA A 167 10.22 13.85 10.23
CA ALA A 167 11.47 14.48 10.65
C ALA A 167 11.92 15.62 9.71
N GLN A 168 11.68 15.50 8.40
CA GLN A 168 11.97 16.56 7.43
C GLN A 168 11.15 17.84 7.62
N SER A 169 9.99 17.74 8.25
CA SER A 169 9.10 18.89 8.53
C SER A 169 9.38 19.56 9.88
N LEU A 170 10.19 18.93 10.75
CA LEU A 170 10.40 19.40 12.12
C LEU A 170 11.68 20.23 12.26
N PRO A 171 11.62 21.33 13.03
CA PRO A 171 12.81 22.12 13.33
C PRO A 171 13.64 21.51 14.47
N GLY A 172 14.91 21.93 14.54
CA GLY A 172 15.82 21.62 15.64
C GLY A 172 16.60 20.32 15.47
N PRO A 173 17.42 19.96 16.48
CA PRO A 173 18.26 18.77 16.44
C PRO A 173 17.44 17.48 16.58
N ASP A 174 18.04 16.39 16.11
CA ASP A 174 17.58 15.01 16.25
C ASP A 174 16.09 14.75 15.93
N PRO A 175 15.54 15.30 14.82
CA PRO A 175 14.11 15.21 14.55
C PRO A 175 13.62 13.78 14.34
N GLN A 176 14.47 12.86 13.87
CA GLN A 176 14.11 11.45 13.71
C GLN A 176 13.84 10.78 15.05
N HIS A 177 14.77 10.89 16.01
CA HIS A 177 14.62 10.27 17.32
C HIS A 177 13.41 10.82 18.08
N ARG A 178 13.15 12.11 17.91
CA ARG A 178 11.98 12.80 18.48
C ARG A 178 10.66 12.30 17.90
N VAL A 179 10.59 12.06 16.60
CA VAL A 179 9.44 11.40 15.97
C VAL A 179 9.27 9.96 16.48
N GLU A 180 10.37 9.22 16.63
CA GLU A 180 10.32 7.86 17.17
C GLU A 180 9.73 7.83 18.58
N LEU A 181 10.11 8.77 19.46
CA LEU A 181 9.54 8.90 20.81
C LEU A 181 8.06 9.24 20.78
N ALA A 182 7.64 10.20 19.95
CA ALA A 182 6.23 10.56 19.76
C ALA A 182 5.39 9.36 19.29
N VAL A 183 5.87 8.63 18.28
CA VAL A 183 5.21 7.43 17.75
C VAL A 183 5.18 6.32 18.80
N ALA A 184 6.28 6.09 19.52
CA ALA A 184 6.36 5.06 20.56
C ALA A 184 5.35 5.31 21.68
N GLN A 185 5.22 6.56 22.13
CA GLN A 185 4.23 6.94 23.14
C GLN A 185 2.80 6.67 22.65
N LEU A 186 2.44 7.18 21.46
CA LEU A 186 1.08 7.02 20.93
C LEU A 186 0.73 5.56 20.63
N VAL A 187 1.64 4.80 20.03
CA VAL A 187 1.42 3.39 19.73
C VAL A 187 1.36 2.57 21.01
N GLY A 188 2.23 2.84 21.98
CA GLY A 188 2.21 2.18 23.29
C GLY A 188 0.89 2.40 24.01
N THR A 189 0.43 3.65 24.10
CA THR A 189 -0.88 3.97 24.68
C THR A 189 -2.01 3.28 23.93
N ALA A 190 -2.02 3.32 22.59
CA ALA A 190 -3.05 2.68 21.79
C ALA A 190 -3.09 1.15 21.98
N VAL A 191 -1.93 0.49 22.05
CA VAL A 191 -1.86 -0.95 22.33
C VAL A 191 -2.42 -1.25 23.72
N LEU A 192 -2.01 -0.50 24.74
CA LEU A 192 -2.49 -0.70 26.11
C LEU A 192 -4.00 -0.45 26.23
N ARG A 193 -4.54 0.55 25.53
CA ARG A 193 -5.97 0.90 25.52
C ARG A 193 -6.83 -0.07 24.73
N TYR A 194 -6.52 -0.30 23.45
CA TYR A 194 -7.43 -1.00 22.53
C TYR A 194 -7.18 -2.51 22.43
N VAL A 195 -5.97 -2.97 22.76
CA VAL A 195 -5.57 -4.38 22.63
C VAL A 195 -5.52 -5.06 23.99
N ILE A 196 -4.68 -4.54 24.89
CA ILE A 196 -4.51 -5.12 26.24
C ILE A 196 -5.69 -4.75 27.12
N LYS A 197 -6.27 -3.56 26.93
CA LYS A 197 -7.41 -3.03 27.66
C LYS A 197 -7.14 -2.92 29.17
N ILE A 198 -6.03 -2.28 29.54
CA ILE A 198 -5.73 -1.99 30.94
C ILE A 198 -6.65 -0.88 31.48
N GLU A 199 -7.13 -0.98 32.71
CA GLU A 199 -7.99 0.05 33.33
C GLU A 199 -7.18 0.99 34.25
N PRO A 200 -7.57 2.28 34.36
CA PRO A 200 -8.74 2.95 33.74
C PRO A 200 -8.51 3.41 32.28
N LEU A 201 -7.35 3.11 31.70
CA LEU A 201 -6.97 3.61 30.36
C LEU A 201 -7.91 3.13 29.25
N ALA A 202 -8.44 1.91 29.33
CA ALA A 202 -9.31 1.32 28.33
C ALA A 202 -10.66 2.02 28.25
N SER A 203 -11.23 2.37 29.41
CA SER A 203 -12.55 2.99 29.52
C SER A 203 -12.55 4.52 29.50
N ALA A 204 -11.40 5.16 29.72
CA ALA A 204 -11.29 6.62 29.69
C ALA A 204 -11.84 7.24 28.38
N PRO A 205 -12.47 8.41 28.41
CA PRO A 205 -12.85 9.12 27.19
C PRO A 205 -11.63 9.43 26.31
N ALA A 206 -11.74 9.24 25.00
CA ALA A 206 -10.63 9.47 24.08
C ALA A 206 -10.14 10.93 24.13
N GLU A 207 -11.06 11.89 24.25
CA GLU A 207 -10.72 13.32 24.35
C GLU A 207 -9.88 13.65 25.59
N ASP A 208 -10.16 13.01 26.73
CA ASP A 208 -9.38 13.22 27.96
C ASP A 208 -7.94 12.71 27.79
N LEU A 209 -7.77 11.58 27.10
CA LEU A 209 -6.45 11.05 26.78
C LEU A 209 -5.73 11.91 25.76
N ILE A 210 -6.43 12.40 24.73
CA ILE A 210 -5.86 13.32 23.73
C ILE A 210 -5.36 14.59 24.44
N ALA A 211 -6.15 15.19 25.33
CA ALA A 211 -5.79 16.39 26.09
C ALA A 211 -4.53 16.19 26.96
N GLN A 212 -4.33 14.97 27.51
CA GLN A 212 -3.16 14.65 28.32
C GLN A 212 -1.91 14.31 27.48
N LEU A 213 -2.09 13.62 26.36
CA LEU A 213 -0.99 13.12 25.54
C LEU A 213 -0.48 14.17 24.55
N ALA A 214 -1.37 15.00 24.00
CA ALA A 214 -1.02 15.97 22.97
C ALA A 214 0.12 16.92 23.37
N PRO A 215 0.18 17.48 24.61
CA PRO A 215 1.31 18.31 25.02
C PRO A 215 2.65 17.56 25.08
N VAL A 216 2.64 16.28 25.46
CA VAL A 216 3.85 15.45 25.52
C VAL A 216 4.33 15.11 24.11
N VAL A 217 3.40 14.77 23.22
CA VAL A 217 3.70 14.56 21.79
C VAL A 217 4.22 15.85 21.16
N GLN A 218 3.59 17.00 21.45
CA GLN A 218 4.06 18.31 21.01
C GLN A 218 5.50 18.55 21.48
N HIS A 219 5.81 18.24 22.74
CA HIS A 219 7.17 18.34 23.27
C HIS A 219 8.16 17.45 22.54
N HIS A 220 7.82 16.19 22.25
CA HIS A 220 8.66 15.36 21.40
C HIS A 220 8.87 16.05 20.03
N LEU A 221 7.82 16.52 19.36
CA LEU A 221 7.89 17.05 17.99
C LEU A 221 8.54 18.43 17.85
N THR A 222 8.39 19.36 18.80
CA THR A 222 8.97 20.73 18.72
C THR A 222 9.96 21.09 19.82
N GLY A 223 10.06 20.27 20.88
CA GLY A 223 10.91 20.57 22.04
C GLY A 223 10.27 21.57 23.01
N GLU A 224 9.11 22.13 22.64
CA GLU A 224 8.32 23.07 23.42
C GLU A 224 7.31 22.30 24.27
N GLY A 225 7.08 22.70 25.53
CA GLY A 225 5.92 22.20 26.28
C GLY A 225 6.18 21.16 27.37
N VAL A 226 7.39 21.07 27.94
CA VAL A 226 7.51 20.59 29.33
C VAL A 226 7.57 21.80 30.25
N PRO A 227 6.52 22.11 31.01
CA PRO A 227 6.66 22.97 32.17
C PRO A 227 7.61 22.28 33.17
N GLY A 228 8.86 22.73 33.24
CA GLY A 228 9.77 22.39 34.34
C GLY A 228 11.05 21.61 34.04
N ALA A 229 11.45 21.37 32.78
CA ALA A 229 12.79 20.83 32.52
C ALA A 229 13.84 21.95 32.59
N PRO A 230 14.81 21.95 33.53
CA PRO A 230 15.90 22.91 33.50
C PRO A 230 16.72 22.73 32.21
N PRO A 231 17.24 23.83 31.63
CA PRO A 231 17.99 23.76 30.38
C PRO A 231 19.15 22.79 30.53
N ALA A 232 19.25 21.83 29.59
CA ALA A 232 20.39 20.94 29.50
C ALA A 232 21.65 21.79 29.47
N GLY A 233 22.43 21.71 30.56
CA GLY A 233 23.64 22.48 30.72
C GLY A 233 24.58 22.22 29.55
N SER A 234 25.07 23.30 28.95
CA SER A 234 26.21 23.28 28.04
C SER A 234 27.34 22.50 28.72
N ALA A 235 27.68 21.33 28.18
CA ALA A 235 28.94 20.70 28.52
C ALA A 235 30.07 21.63 28.06
N ALA A 236 30.92 22.00 29.02
CA ALA A 236 32.14 22.77 28.83
C ALA A 236 33.22 21.93 28.14
#